data_AF-A0A6A1V498-F1
#
_entry.id   AF-A0A6A1V498-F1
#
_cell.length_a   1.000
_cell.length_b   1.000
_cell.length_c   1.000
_cell.angle_alpha   90.00
_cell.angle_beta   90.00
_cell.angle_gamma   90.00
#
_symmetry.space_group_name_H-M   'P 1'
#
loop_
_entity.id
_entity.type
_entity.pdbx_description
1 polymer ?
#
loop_
_entity_poly.entity_id
_entity_poly.type
_entity_poly.pdbx_seq_one_letter_code
_entity_poly.pdbx_strand_id
1 'polypeptide(L)'
;MQVGSQSLTSIASANWQGNEQNPQEAWLPITESRNGNTFLVTFQILCSGIGMQALVLPVAFPALGWAWGIVCLSLAFVWQLYTIWLLVVLHESVPGIRYSRYLQLAIAAFGAKLGKLLAIFPVMYLSGGTCAMLIITGGRTMELFFRTICRGEAACHAKSVSGAEWFLVFTCIAILIAQLPNLNSIAWVSLVGSITAVLYTTLILVFSIGKGRPSGVSYSPSEVGDSGMDNISSILNALGIIALAFRGHNVILEIQGTLPSGPKHPSYKPMRKAVVPYNGGLLSAFSKIHGHNTSKLTMGFVYLIVLVNCLCTFQVYAVPVFDNLELRYTARKKQRCPGWVRTGLRVFFGGLAFLIAVAFPFLGSLAPLIGGITLPLTLAYPCFMWLSMKKPRPNGAVWSLNLGLGCFGIVLSLLLVVAAGWTLADKGLDANFFKP
;
A
#
# COMPACT_ATOMS: atom_id res chain seq x y z
N MET A 1 2.45 42.73 -31.90
CA MET A 1 1.83 41.82 -30.92
C MET A 1 2.10 40.37 -31.33
N GLN A 2 3.15 39.75 -30.82
CA GLN A 2 3.35 38.27 -30.76
C GLN A 2 4.77 37.97 -30.25
N VAL A 3 5.03 38.27 -28.98
CA VAL A 3 6.18 37.72 -28.24
C VAL A 3 5.67 37.53 -26.81
N GLY A 4 5.31 36.30 -26.42
CA GLY A 4 4.79 36.10 -25.06
C GLY A 4 4.22 34.73 -24.70
N SER A 5 4.05 33.78 -25.63
CA SER A 5 3.41 32.49 -25.32
C SER A 5 4.34 31.26 -25.40
N GLN A 6 5.58 31.39 -25.89
CA GLN A 6 6.49 30.24 -26.07
C GLN A 6 7.49 30.03 -24.92
N SER A 7 7.66 30.97 -23.98
CA SER A 7 8.64 30.84 -22.89
C SER A 7 8.08 30.18 -21.61
N LEU A 8 6.75 30.20 -21.40
CA LEU A 8 6.14 29.61 -20.19
C LEU A 8 5.95 28.09 -20.29
N THR A 9 5.88 27.53 -21.49
CA THR A 9 5.75 26.09 -21.73
C THR A 9 7.08 25.34 -21.69
N SER A 10 8.20 25.95 -22.11
CA SER A 10 9.52 25.31 -22.08
C SER A 10 10.14 25.25 -20.67
N ILE A 11 9.89 26.27 -19.84
CA ILE A 11 10.36 26.29 -18.44
C ILE A 11 9.54 25.31 -17.58
N ALA A 12 8.29 25.04 -17.95
CA ALA A 12 7.44 24.07 -17.25
C ALA A 12 7.76 22.60 -17.58
N SER A 13 8.39 22.30 -18.73
CA SER A 13 8.81 20.93 -19.08
C SER A 13 10.19 20.55 -18.54
N ALA A 14 11.10 21.51 -18.39
CA ALA A 14 12.45 21.26 -17.89
C ALA A 14 12.51 20.89 -16.39
N ASN A 15 11.57 21.39 -15.58
CA ASN A 15 11.58 21.16 -14.12
C ASN A 15 11.09 19.77 -13.67
N TRP A 16 10.58 18.92 -14.58
CA TRP A 16 10.08 17.57 -14.24
C TRP A 16 10.96 16.43 -14.74
N GLN A 17 12.06 16.73 -15.43
CA GLN A 17 13.02 15.73 -15.86
C GLN A 17 13.93 15.42 -14.66
N GLY A 18 13.90 14.17 -14.19
CA GLY A 18 14.70 13.64 -13.06
C GLY A 18 16.20 13.58 -13.37
N ASN A 19 16.79 14.73 -13.68
CA ASN A 19 18.21 14.90 -13.90
C ASN A 19 18.94 14.84 -12.55
N GLU A 20 20.10 14.17 -12.49
CA GLU A 20 20.93 14.06 -11.28
C GLU A 20 21.33 15.42 -10.67
N GLN A 21 21.15 16.51 -11.42
CA GLN A 21 21.57 17.87 -11.10
C GLN A 21 20.42 18.80 -10.64
N ASN A 22 19.18 18.34 -10.45
CA ASN A 22 18.12 19.25 -9.96
C ASN A 22 18.27 19.49 -8.44
N PRO A 23 18.66 20.70 -7.99
CA PRO A 23 18.87 20.99 -6.57
C PRO A 23 17.59 20.85 -5.73
N GLN A 24 16.40 20.93 -6.34
CA GLN A 24 15.14 20.73 -5.63
C GLN A 24 14.94 19.28 -5.18
N GLU A 25 15.45 18.29 -5.94
CA GLU A 25 15.36 16.88 -5.56
C GLU A 25 16.19 16.58 -4.31
N ALA A 26 17.29 17.29 -4.07
CA ALA A 26 18.12 17.09 -2.88
C ALA A 26 17.42 17.49 -1.56
N TRP A 27 16.32 18.25 -1.62
CA TRP A 27 15.60 18.74 -0.44
C TRP A 27 14.39 17.91 -0.04
N LEU A 28 14.02 16.92 -0.86
CA LEU A 28 12.76 16.20 -0.72
C LEU A 28 12.91 14.95 0.14
N PRO A 29 11.89 14.60 0.95
CA PRO A 29 11.96 13.50 1.89
C PRO A 29 12.53 12.21 1.31
N ILE A 30 12.16 11.79 0.09
CA ILE A 30 12.61 10.52 -0.51
C ILE A 30 14.07 10.57 -1.00
N THR A 31 14.54 11.73 -1.41
CA THR A 31 15.81 11.92 -2.15
C THR A 31 16.89 12.66 -1.35
N GLU A 32 16.57 13.17 -0.16
CA GLU A 32 17.47 13.87 0.77
C GLU A 32 18.64 12.97 1.26
N SER A 33 18.43 11.65 1.37
CA SER A 33 19.47 10.68 1.77
C SER A 33 19.39 9.42 0.91
N ARG A 34 20.45 9.12 0.15
CA ARG A 34 20.56 7.95 -0.75
C ARG A 34 21.54 6.89 -0.24
N ASN A 35 21.53 6.63 1.06
CA ASN A 35 22.42 5.66 1.72
C ASN A 35 21.76 4.29 1.97
N GLY A 36 20.65 3.99 1.28
CA GLY A 36 19.92 2.73 1.46
C GLY A 36 20.74 1.48 1.12
N ASN A 37 20.55 0.39 1.87
CA ASN A 37 21.14 -0.92 1.59
C ASN A 37 20.07 -1.90 1.10
N THR A 38 20.48 -2.92 0.34
CA THR A 38 19.61 -4.02 -0.13
C THR A 38 18.79 -4.63 0.99
N PHE A 39 19.42 -4.90 2.15
CA PHE A 39 18.77 -5.44 3.33
C PHE A 39 17.61 -4.55 3.82
N LEU A 40 17.86 -3.24 3.89
CA LEU A 40 16.91 -2.24 4.38
C LEU A 40 15.71 -2.09 3.43
N VAL A 41 15.97 -2.13 2.13
CA VAL A 41 14.94 -2.09 1.09
C VAL A 41 14.09 -3.36 1.09
N THR A 42 14.68 -4.53 1.34
CA THR A 42 13.90 -5.77 1.52
C THR A 42 12.88 -5.62 2.64
N PHE A 43 13.25 -5.08 3.80
CA PHE A 43 12.29 -4.84 4.88
C PHE A 43 11.28 -3.74 4.57
N GLN A 44 11.63 -2.71 3.81
CA GLN A 44 10.64 -1.72 3.38
C GLN A 44 9.59 -2.33 2.44
N ILE A 45 10.01 -3.20 1.52
CA ILE A 45 9.10 -3.94 0.63
C ILE A 45 8.23 -4.90 1.45
N LEU A 46 8.82 -5.63 2.40
CA LEU A 46 8.08 -6.54 3.29
C LEU A 46 7.09 -5.77 4.16
N CYS A 47 7.46 -4.66 4.78
CA CYS A 47 6.55 -3.85 5.61
C CYS A 47 5.40 -3.23 4.81
N SER A 48 5.67 -2.82 3.56
CA SER A 48 4.65 -2.25 2.66
C SER A 48 3.70 -3.31 2.10
N GLY A 49 4.23 -4.50 1.78
CA GLY A 49 3.51 -5.56 1.06
C GLY A 49 3.03 -6.75 1.89
N ILE A 50 3.70 -7.07 3.00
CA ILE A 50 3.34 -8.13 3.95
C ILE A 50 2.95 -7.45 5.27
N GLY A 51 1.66 -7.26 5.47
CA GLY A 51 1.12 -6.51 6.59
C GLY A 51 -0.36 -6.78 6.79
N MET A 52 -1.07 -5.75 7.28
CA MET A 52 -2.53 -5.73 7.44
C MET A 52 -3.31 -6.27 6.24
N GLN A 53 -2.76 -6.18 5.02
CA GLN A 53 -3.37 -6.73 3.81
C GLN A 53 -3.64 -8.25 3.93
N ALA A 54 -2.74 -9.00 4.57
CA ALA A 54 -2.87 -10.44 4.73
C ALA A 54 -4.06 -10.84 5.61
N LEU A 55 -4.49 -9.96 6.53
CA LEU A 55 -5.62 -10.21 7.43
C LEU A 55 -6.98 -10.14 6.71
N VAL A 56 -7.04 -9.52 5.53
CA VAL A 56 -8.27 -9.38 4.73
C VAL A 56 -8.43 -10.56 3.76
N LEU A 57 -7.33 -11.24 3.39
CA LEU A 57 -7.35 -12.38 2.45
C LEU A 57 -8.34 -13.49 2.80
N PRO A 58 -8.49 -13.93 4.07
CA PRO A 58 -9.45 -14.97 4.42
C PRO A 58 -10.89 -14.64 4.05
N VAL A 59 -11.25 -13.36 3.94
CA VAL A 59 -12.62 -12.91 3.56
C VAL A 59 -12.94 -13.23 2.10
N ALA A 60 -11.93 -13.39 1.23
CA ALA A 60 -12.13 -13.71 -0.18
C ALA A 60 -12.38 -15.20 -0.45
N PHE A 61 -11.89 -16.08 0.43
CA PHE A 61 -11.90 -17.54 0.21
C PHE A 61 -13.29 -18.18 0.28
N PRO A 62 -14.24 -17.73 1.12
CA PRO A 62 -15.61 -18.28 1.11
C PRO A 62 -16.31 -18.12 -0.24
N ALA A 63 -16.14 -16.97 -0.90
CA ALA A 63 -16.77 -16.69 -2.19
C ALA A 63 -16.10 -17.41 -3.37
N LEU A 64 -14.77 -17.62 -3.32
CA LEU A 64 -14.03 -18.31 -4.38
C LEU A 64 -13.95 -19.83 -4.17
N GLY A 65 -14.11 -20.30 -2.94
CA GLY A 65 -13.64 -21.62 -2.53
C GLY A 65 -12.12 -21.68 -2.43
N TRP A 66 -11.60 -22.75 -1.83
CA TRP A 66 -10.17 -22.87 -1.56
C TRP A 66 -9.32 -23.06 -2.82
N ALA A 67 -9.76 -23.91 -3.73
CA ALA A 67 -9.01 -24.22 -4.96
C ALA A 67 -8.84 -22.97 -5.84
N TRP A 68 -9.95 -22.31 -6.19
CA TRP A 68 -9.91 -21.09 -6.99
C TRP A 68 -9.30 -19.92 -6.23
N GLY A 69 -9.52 -19.82 -4.91
CA GLY A 69 -8.85 -18.82 -4.06
C GLY A 69 -7.32 -18.89 -4.16
N ILE A 70 -6.74 -20.08 -4.05
CA ILE A 70 -5.29 -20.30 -4.18
C ILE A 70 -4.81 -20.00 -5.61
N VAL A 71 -5.55 -20.44 -6.63
CA VAL A 71 -5.20 -20.20 -8.04
C VAL A 71 -5.20 -18.70 -8.34
N CYS A 72 -6.27 -17.99 -7.99
CA CYS A 72 -6.40 -16.54 -8.20
C CYS A 72 -5.33 -15.76 -7.44
N LEU A 73 -5.07 -16.12 -6.17
CA LEU A 73 -4.02 -15.50 -5.36
C LEU A 73 -2.64 -15.70 -5.99
N SER A 74 -2.34 -16.90 -6.49
CA SER A 74 -1.06 -17.23 -7.12
C SER A 74 -0.88 -16.49 -8.46
N LEU A 75 -1.92 -16.44 -9.29
CA LEU A 75 -1.90 -15.68 -10.55
C LEU A 75 -1.69 -14.18 -10.31
N ALA A 76 -2.42 -13.61 -9.34
CA ALA A 76 -2.25 -12.22 -8.95
C ALA A 76 -0.84 -11.95 -8.41
N PHE A 77 -0.26 -12.86 -7.62
CA PHE A 77 1.11 -12.75 -7.14
C PHE A 77 2.15 -12.79 -8.27
N VAL A 78 2.01 -13.70 -9.24
CA VAL A 78 2.93 -13.78 -10.38
C VAL A 78 2.84 -12.53 -11.25
N TRP A 79 1.64 -12.05 -11.53
CA TRP A 79 1.44 -10.81 -12.28
C TRP A 79 2.03 -9.61 -11.51
N GLN A 80 1.84 -9.58 -10.19
CA GLN A 80 2.42 -8.56 -9.34
C GLN A 80 3.96 -8.52 -9.38
N LEU A 81 4.61 -9.68 -9.32
CA LEU A 81 6.07 -9.77 -9.45
C LEU A 81 6.54 -9.29 -10.82
N TYR A 82 5.79 -9.61 -11.87
CA TYR A 82 6.08 -9.15 -13.22
C TYR A 82 6.00 -7.62 -13.34
N THR A 83 4.94 -6.99 -12.82
CA THR A 83 4.79 -5.53 -12.91
C THR A 83 5.80 -4.79 -12.06
N ILE A 84 6.17 -5.34 -10.89
CA ILE A 84 7.30 -4.85 -10.09
C ILE A 84 8.59 -4.88 -10.91
N TRP A 85 8.87 -6.00 -11.58
CA TRP A 85 10.06 -6.12 -12.42
C TRP A 85 10.09 -5.06 -13.53
N LEU A 86 8.95 -4.78 -14.17
CA LEU A 86 8.84 -3.70 -15.16
C LEU A 86 9.20 -2.34 -14.55
N LEU A 87 8.60 -1.97 -13.41
CA LEU A 87 8.85 -0.69 -12.75
C LEU A 87 10.34 -0.53 -12.38
N VAL A 88 10.93 -1.58 -11.83
CA VAL A 88 12.34 -1.60 -11.39
C VAL A 88 13.30 -1.34 -12.56
N VAL A 89 13.00 -1.88 -13.74
CA VAL A 89 13.79 -1.65 -14.97
C VAL A 89 13.50 -0.26 -15.57
N LEU A 90 12.27 0.23 -15.47
CA LEU A 90 11.87 1.53 -16.02
C LEU A 90 12.45 2.73 -15.26
N HIS A 91 12.75 2.54 -13.98
CA HIS A 91 13.32 3.56 -13.09
C HIS A 91 14.61 4.21 -13.62
N GLU A 92 15.44 3.47 -14.38
CA GLU A 92 16.67 3.96 -15.05
C GLU A 92 16.62 3.65 -16.56
N SER A 93 15.45 3.84 -17.18
CA SER A 93 15.26 3.51 -18.61
C SER A 93 16.01 4.42 -19.58
N VAL A 94 16.33 5.65 -19.17
CA VAL A 94 17.04 6.67 -19.95
C VAL A 94 18.38 6.96 -19.25
N PRO A 95 19.53 6.88 -19.94
CA PRO A 95 20.83 7.20 -19.35
C PRO A 95 20.84 8.61 -18.72
N GLY A 96 21.26 8.71 -17.46
CA GLY A 96 21.36 9.98 -16.72
C GLY A 96 20.06 10.50 -16.09
N ILE A 97 18.91 9.85 -16.34
CA ILE A 97 17.63 10.23 -15.72
C ILE A 97 17.14 9.10 -14.81
N ARG A 98 16.82 9.45 -13.56
CA ARG A 98 16.27 8.53 -12.57
C ARG A 98 14.85 8.92 -12.20
N TYR A 99 13.90 8.03 -12.45
CA TYR A 99 12.50 8.23 -12.10
C TYR A 99 12.20 7.71 -10.68
N SER A 100 12.61 8.47 -9.66
CA SER A 100 12.48 8.08 -8.24
C SER A 100 11.03 8.07 -7.72
N ARG A 101 10.06 8.50 -8.51
CA ARG A 101 8.65 8.62 -8.12
C ARG A 101 7.78 7.99 -9.19
N TYR A 102 6.72 7.29 -8.77
CA TYR A 102 5.72 6.76 -9.70
C TYR A 102 5.10 7.86 -10.56
N LEU A 103 4.83 9.03 -9.96
CA LEU A 103 4.29 10.19 -10.67
C LEU A 103 5.21 10.67 -11.81
N GLN A 104 6.52 10.73 -11.57
CA GLN A 104 7.48 11.17 -12.59
C GLN A 104 7.55 10.17 -13.75
N LEU A 105 7.58 8.88 -13.43
CA LEU A 105 7.58 7.83 -14.44
C LEU A 105 6.30 7.86 -15.30
N ALA A 106 5.14 8.03 -14.66
CA ALA A 106 3.86 8.14 -15.35
C ALA A 106 3.78 9.35 -16.27
N ILE A 107 4.31 10.51 -15.85
CA ILE A 107 4.38 11.72 -16.67
C ILE A 107 5.29 11.51 -17.87
N ALA A 108 6.43 10.84 -17.69
CA ALA A 108 7.35 10.53 -18.78
C ALA A 108 6.74 9.54 -19.79
N ALA A 109 5.96 8.56 -19.33
CA ALA A 109 5.33 7.55 -20.18
C ALA A 109 4.09 8.05 -20.92
N PHE A 110 3.18 8.75 -20.24
CA PHE A 110 1.86 9.12 -20.78
C PHE A 110 1.73 10.62 -21.14
N GLY A 111 2.77 11.41 -20.87
CA GLY A 111 2.78 12.85 -21.12
C GLY A 111 2.24 13.69 -19.95
N ALA A 112 2.43 15.01 -20.04
CA ALA A 112 2.25 15.92 -18.91
C ALA A 112 0.81 16.07 -18.39
N LYS A 113 -0.20 15.96 -19.25
CA LYS A 113 -1.62 16.07 -18.84
C LYS A 113 -2.15 14.73 -18.34
N LEU A 114 -2.05 13.70 -19.18
CA LEU A 114 -2.60 12.38 -18.89
C LEU A 114 -1.84 11.68 -17.77
N GLY A 115 -0.50 11.73 -17.76
CA GLY A 115 0.31 11.15 -16.69
C GLY A 115 0.06 11.79 -15.32
N LYS A 116 -0.20 13.11 -15.25
CA LYS A 116 -0.60 13.77 -14.00
C LYS A 116 -1.95 13.27 -13.50
N LEU A 117 -2.94 13.14 -14.38
CA LEU A 117 -4.27 12.64 -14.00
C LEU A 117 -4.19 11.18 -13.52
N LEU A 118 -3.53 10.32 -14.29
CA LEU A 118 -3.44 8.88 -14.02
C LEU A 118 -2.55 8.53 -12.82
N ALA A 119 -1.62 9.39 -12.42
CA ALA A 119 -0.77 9.11 -11.26
C ALA A 119 -1.14 9.91 -10.01
N ILE A 120 -1.47 11.21 -10.09
CA ILE A 120 -1.73 12.01 -8.87
C ILE A 120 -2.96 11.49 -8.14
N PHE A 121 -4.08 11.31 -8.86
CA PHE A 121 -5.33 10.91 -8.23
C PHE A 121 -5.22 9.50 -7.63
N PRO A 122 -4.74 8.47 -8.35
CA PRO A 122 -4.59 7.13 -7.79
C PRO A 122 -3.51 7.03 -6.70
N VAL A 123 -2.37 7.72 -6.81
CA VAL A 123 -1.31 7.66 -5.77
C VAL A 123 -1.77 8.34 -4.48
N MET A 124 -2.44 9.49 -4.57
CA MET A 124 -2.98 10.18 -3.39
C MET A 124 -4.12 9.40 -2.75
N TYR A 125 -5.04 8.87 -3.56
CA TYR A 125 -6.12 8.00 -3.07
C TYR A 125 -5.57 6.74 -2.42
N LEU A 126 -4.56 6.12 -3.05
CA LEU A 126 -3.93 4.92 -2.56
C LEU A 126 -3.30 5.15 -1.19
N SER A 127 -2.38 6.10 -1.10
CA SER A 127 -1.66 6.37 0.15
C SER A 127 -2.58 6.93 1.23
N GLY A 128 -3.37 7.97 0.91
CA GLY A 128 -4.30 8.58 1.86
C GLY A 128 -5.38 7.60 2.35
N GLY A 129 -5.93 6.79 1.44
CA GLY A 129 -6.88 5.73 1.78
C GLY A 129 -6.27 4.63 2.64
N THR A 130 -5.00 4.24 2.39
CA THR A 130 -4.28 3.32 3.29
C THR A 130 -4.12 3.92 4.68
N CYS A 131 -3.69 5.17 4.78
CA CYS A 131 -3.52 5.85 6.06
C CYS A 131 -4.85 5.91 6.84
N ALA A 132 -5.97 6.23 6.19
CA ALA A 132 -7.29 6.21 6.81
C ALA A 132 -7.69 4.80 7.29
N MET A 133 -7.48 3.76 6.48
CA MET A 133 -7.74 2.37 6.88
C MET A 133 -6.87 1.93 8.07
N LEU A 134 -5.61 2.36 8.12
CA LEU A 134 -4.72 2.06 9.24
C LEU A 134 -5.15 2.77 10.52
N ILE A 135 -5.70 3.98 10.44
CA ILE A 135 -6.29 4.68 11.60
C ILE A 135 -7.50 3.90 12.12
N ILE A 136 -8.43 3.50 11.24
CA ILE A 136 -9.61 2.71 11.62
C ILE A 136 -9.17 1.39 12.26
N THR A 137 -8.26 0.67 11.60
CA THR A 137 -7.86 -0.66 12.06
C THR A 137 -7.02 -0.60 13.33
N GLY A 138 -6.08 0.34 13.40
CA GLY A 138 -5.25 0.58 14.58
C GLY A 138 -6.10 1.00 15.78
N GLY A 139 -7.04 1.92 15.60
CA GLY A 139 -7.97 2.34 16.64
C GLY A 139 -8.88 1.20 17.13
N ARG A 140 -9.46 0.41 16.22
CA ARG A 140 -10.24 -0.79 16.61
C ARG A 140 -9.38 -1.84 17.31
N THR A 141 -8.12 -2.00 16.92
CA THR A 141 -7.17 -2.91 17.57
C THR A 141 -6.83 -2.43 18.98
N MET A 142 -6.64 -1.12 19.20
CA MET A 142 -6.45 -0.53 20.53
C MET A 142 -7.67 -0.77 21.42
N GLU A 143 -8.88 -0.58 20.89
CA GLU A 143 -10.11 -0.84 21.62
C GLU A 143 -10.23 -2.33 22.02
N LEU A 144 -9.97 -3.24 21.09
CA LEU A 144 -9.99 -4.68 21.34
C LEU A 144 -8.92 -5.09 22.37
N PHE A 145 -7.72 -4.52 22.28
CA PHE A 145 -6.65 -4.73 23.25
C PHE A 145 -7.09 -4.32 24.66
N PHE A 146 -7.62 -3.10 24.80
CA PHE A 146 -8.11 -2.57 26.07
C PHE A 146 -9.22 -3.46 26.65
N ARG A 147 -10.25 -3.78 25.85
CA ARG A 147 -11.36 -4.64 26.27
C ARG A 147 -10.91 -6.06 26.66
N THR A 148 -9.89 -6.60 25.99
CA THR A 148 -9.39 -7.97 26.25
C THR A 148 -8.60 -8.04 27.55
N ILE A 149 -7.78 -7.03 27.84
CA ILE A 149 -6.99 -6.96 29.08
C ILE A 149 -7.88 -6.60 30.27
N CYS A 150 -8.77 -5.62 30.12
CA CYS A 150 -9.68 -5.18 31.17
C CYS A 150 -10.83 -6.16 31.50
N ARG A 151 -10.92 -7.33 30.82
CA ARG A 151 -11.99 -8.32 31.07
C ARG A 151 -11.79 -9.01 32.43
N GLY A 152 -12.41 -8.43 33.47
CA GLY A 152 -12.58 -9.04 34.80
C GLY A 152 -11.99 -8.26 35.98
N GLU A 153 -11.48 -7.05 35.79
CA GLU A 153 -10.95 -6.21 36.88
C GLU A 153 -11.87 -5.01 37.16
N ALA A 154 -12.26 -4.84 38.43
CA ALA A 154 -13.03 -3.69 38.91
C ALA A 154 -12.30 -2.34 38.73
N ALA A 155 -11.02 -2.35 38.33
CA ALA A 155 -10.21 -1.16 38.12
C ALA A 155 -10.46 -0.47 36.75
N CYS A 156 -11.08 -1.14 35.77
CA CYS A 156 -11.38 -0.52 34.46
C CYS A 156 -12.76 0.18 34.44
N HIS A 157 -13.04 1.01 35.46
CA HIS A 157 -14.22 1.89 35.55
C HIS A 157 -14.10 3.14 34.64
N ALA A 158 -13.40 3.04 33.52
CA ALA A 158 -13.36 4.12 32.53
C ALA A 158 -14.69 4.16 31.78
N LYS A 159 -15.30 5.35 31.73
CA LYS A 159 -16.43 5.69 30.83
C LYS A 159 -16.14 5.08 29.45
N SER A 160 -17.13 4.41 28.84
CA SER A 160 -16.96 3.76 27.53
C SER A 160 -16.40 4.76 26.51
N VAL A 161 -15.11 4.62 26.21
CA VAL A 161 -14.39 5.46 25.25
C VAL A 161 -14.99 5.21 23.87
N SER A 162 -15.38 6.28 23.17
CA SER A 162 -15.96 6.20 21.83
C SER A 162 -14.93 5.71 20.81
N GLY A 163 -15.35 5.01 19.75
CA GLY A 163 -14.46 4.59 18.66
C GLY A 163 -13.65 5.75 18.06
N ALA A 164 -14.25 6.95 18.01
CA ALA A 164 -13.58 8.16 17.52
C ALA A 164 -12.40 8.59 18.40
N GLU A 165 -12.51 8.40 19.73
CA GLU A 165 -11.46 8.73 20.69
C GLU A 165 -10.26 7.77 20.50
N TRP A 166 -10.51 6.48 20.26
CA TRP A 166 -9.44 5.52 19.92
C TRP A 166 -8.76 5.85 18.59
N PHE A 167 -9.52 6.29 17.58
CA PHE A 167 -8.96 6.71 16.30
C PHE A 167 -8.07 7.95 16.48
N LEU A 168 -8.47 8.87 17.36
CA LEU A 168 -7.69 10.05 17.70
C LEU A 168 -6.39 9.69 18.40
N VAL A 169 -6.43 8.80 19.40
CA VAL A 169 -5.25 8.32 20.12
C VAL A 169 -4.24 7.69 19.15
N PHE A 170 -4.70 6.79 18.27
CA PHE A 170 -3.86 6.20 17.24
C PHE A 170 -3.23 7.27 16.34
N THR A 171 -4.04 8.24 15.88
CA THR A 171 -3.57 9.32 15.01
C THR A 171 -2.53 10.20 15.69
N CYS A 172 -2.72 10.55 16.95
CA CYS A 172 -1.76 11.32 17.74
C CYS A 172 -0.41 10.60 17.80
N ILE A 173 -0.40 9.30 18.11
CA ILE A 173 0.84 8.50 18.13
C ILE A 173 1.46 8.42 16.74
N ALA A 174 0.66 8.19 15.69
CA ALA A 174 1.14 8.13 14.32
C ALA A 174 1.78 9.46 13.86
N ILE A 175 1.19 10.61 14.22
CA ILE A 175 1.73 11.94 13.91
C ILE A 175 3.02 12.21 14.70
N LEU A 176 3.10 11.81 15.97
CA LEU A 176 4.30 11.94 16.78
C LEU A 176 5.47 11.16 16.17
N ILE A 177 5.23 9.91 15.75
CA ILE A 177 6.22 9.11 15.03
C ILE A 177 6.55 9.76 13.67
N ALA A 178 5.56 10.33 12.97
CA ALA A 178 5.78 11.03 11.72
C ALA A 178 6.63 12.30 11.86
N GLN A 179 6.79 12.87 13.07
CA GLN A 179 7.69 14.01 13.28
C GLN A 179 9.16 13.64 13.14
N LEU A 180 9.52 12.34 13.16
CA LEU A 180 10.90 11.90 13.00
C LEU A 180 11.48 12.47 11.68
N PRO A 181 12.61 13.20 11.74
CA PRO A 181 13.02 14.10 10.66
C PRO A 181 13.73 13.42 9.49
N ASN A 182 14.15 12.14 9.61
CA ASN A 182 15.14 11.55 8.71
C ASN A 182 14.71 10.16 8.17
N LEU A 183 14.88 9.90 6.87
CA LEU A 183 14.54 8.63 6.21
C LEU A 183 15.21 7.40 6.82
N ASN A 184 16.44 7.56 7.35
CA ASN A 184 17.14 6.49 8.06
C ASN A 184 16.33 6.00 9.28
N SER A 185 15.52 6.88 9.89
CA SER A 185 14.60 6.50 10.96
C SER A 185 13.40 5.71 10.43
N ILE A 186 12.84 6.07 9.27
CA ILE A 186 11.76 5.32 8.60
C ILE A 186 12.21 3.92 8.19
N ALA A 187 13.47 3.77 7.82
CA ALA A 187 14.08 2.49 7.53
C ALA A 187 14.07 1.54 8.74
N TRP A 188 14.43 2.03 9.93
CA TRP A 188 14.30 1.29 11.19
C TRP A 188 12.84 1.01 11.56
N VAL A 189 11.93 1.98 11.36
CA VAL A 189 10.49 1.79 11.56
C VAL A 189 9.95 0.68 10.64
N SER A 190 10.44 0.59 9.40
CA SER A 190 10.05 -0.46 8.44
C SER A 190 10.62 -1.83 8.81
N LEU A 191 11.80 -1.87 9.41
CA LEU A 191 12.38 -3.10 9.97
C LEU A 191 11.51 -3.63 11.12
N VAL A 192 11.12 -2.77 12.07
CA VAL A 192 10.20 -3.12 13.16
C VAL A 192 8.84 -3.58 12.60
N GLY A 193 8.31 -2.86 11.61
CA GLY A 193 7.07 -3.23 10.93
C GLY A 193 7.12 -4.60 10.27
N SER A 194 8.23 -4.96 9.64
CA SER A 194 8.39 -6.29 9.02
C SER A 194 8.54 -7.42 10.03
N ILE A 195 9.32 -7.20 11.10
CA ILE A 195 9.47 -8.20 12.17
C ILE A 195 8.12 -8.47 12.82
N THR A 196 7.35 -7.41 13.12
CA THR A 196 6.01 -7.53 13.67
C THR A 196 5.05 -8.22 12.70
N ALA A 197 5.15 -7.94 11.40
CA ALA A 197 4.38 -8.62 10.35
C ALA A 197 4.59 -10.13 10.32
N VAL A 198 5.86 -10.55 10.28
CA VAL A 198 6.25 -11.96 10.32
C VAL A 198 5.77 -12.59 11.62
N LEU A 199 5.99 -11.92 12.76
CA LEU A 199 5.65 -12.45 14.08
C LEU A 199 4.15 -12.70 14.24
N TYR A 200 3.28 -11.72 13.96
CA TYR A 200 1.83 -11.96 14.11
C TYR A 200 1.32 -13.00 13.11
N THR A 201 1.89 -13.05 11.89
CA THR A 201 1.48 -14.04 10.88
C THR A 201 1.84 -15.45 11.32
N THR A 202 3.04 -15.65 11.86
CA THR A 202 3.46 -16.93 12.47
C THR A 202 2.57 -17.29 13.64
N LEU A 203 2.22 -16.34 14.53
CA LEU A 203 1.32 -16.60 15.66
C LEU A 203 -0.08 -17.01 15.20
N ILE A 204 -0.65 -16.33 14.20
CA ILE A 204 -1.96 -16.70 13.63
C ILE A 204 -1.92 -18.11 13.04
N LEU A 205 -0.85 -18.47 12.34
CA LEU A 205 -0.67 -19.81 11.79
C LEU A 205 -0.58 -20.86 12.89
N VAL A 206 0.23 -20.63 13.93
CA VAL A 206 0.38 -21.54 15.08
C VAL A 206 -0.95 -21.72 15.81
N PHE A 207 -1.71 -20.65 16.07
CA PHE A 207 -3.01 -20.76 16.71
C PHE A 207 -4.06 -21.46 15.84
N SER A 208 -3.99 -21.25 14.52
CA SER A 208 -4.90 -21.91 13.58
C SER A 208 -4.65 -23.43 13.55
N ILE A 209 -3.38 -23.86 13.56
CA ILE A 209 -3.00 -25.28 13.65
C ILE A 209 -3.38 -25.85 15.02
N GLY A 210 -3.08 -25.12 16.10
CA GLY A 210 -3.30 -25.57 17.48
C GLY A 210 -4.78 -25.74 17.85
N LYS A 211 -5.70 -24.96 17.26
CA LYS A 211 -7.15 -25.16 17.44
C LYS A 211 -7.72 -26.36 16.68
N GLY A 212 -6.97 -26.91 15.73
CA GLY A 212 -7.43 -28.00 14.88
C GLY A 212 -8.50 -27.59 13.88
N ARG A 213 -8.91 -28.55 13.04
CA ARG A 213 -9.93 -28.35 11.99
C ARG A 213 -11.33 -28.31 12.63
N PRO A 214 -12.15 -27.26 12.39
CA PRO A 214 -13.55 -27.27 12.80
C PRO A 214 -14.32 -28.36 12.06
N SER A 215 -15.25 -29.04 12.74
CA SER A 215 -16.16 -30.00 12.11
C SER A 215 -17.20 -29.28 11.25
N GLY A 216 -17.55 -29.84 10.09
CA GLY A 216 -18.60 -29.30 9.21
C GLY A 216 -18.19 -28.16 8.25
N VAL A 217 -16.88 -27.93 8.04
CA VAL A 217 -16.41 -26.89 7.09
C VAL A 217 -16.52 -27.37 5.64
N SER A 218 -17.26 -26.61 4.82
CA SER A 218 -17.27 -26.76 3.36
C SER A 218 -16.12 -25.97 2.73
N TYR A 219 -15.43 -26.59 1.77
CA TYR A 219 -14.30 -26.00 1.03
C TYR A 219 -14.70 -25.53 -0.38
N SER A 220 -15.91 -25.89 -0.79
CA SER A 220 -16.55 -25.42 -2.02
C SER A 220 -16.91 -23.94 -1.88
N PRO A 221 -17.01 -23.20 -3.00
CA PRO A 221 -17.55 -21.85 -2.98
C PRO A 221 -18.89 -21.84 -2.25
N SER A 222 -19.09 -20.90 -1.33
CA SER A 222 -20.39 -20.67 -0.74
C SER A 222 -21.34 -20.17 -1.83
N GLU A 223 -22.46 -20.84 -2.03
CA GLU A 223 -23.57 -20.30 -2.81
C GLU A 223 -24.18 -19.17 -1.97
N VAL A 224 -23.92 -17.92 -2.35
CA VAL A 224 -24.23 -16.74 -1.53
C VAL A 224 -25.55 -16.08 -1.98
N GLY A 225 -26.14 -16.48 -3.10
CA GLY A 225 -27.42 -15.94 -3.56
C GLY A 225 -28.25 -16.90 -4.40
N ASP A 226 -29.55 -16.62 -4.45
CA ASP A 226 -30.56 -17.38 -5.20
C ASP A 226 -30.43 -17.18 -6.73
N SER A 227 -29.65 -16.19 -7.17
CA SER A 227 -29.44 -15.86 -8.58
C SER A 227 -27.99 -16.02 -9.04
N GLY A 228 -27.78 -16.35 -10.32
CA GLY A 228 -26.44 -16.45 -10.91
C GLY A 228 -25.65 -15.13 -10.90
N MET A 229 -26.35 -13.99 -10.89
CA MET A 229 -25.71 -12.67 -10.84
C MET A 229 -25.06 -12.39 -9.48
N ASP A 230 -25.70 -12.83 -8.39
CA ASP A 230 -25.19 -12.65 -7.02
C ASP A 230 -23.91 -13.46 -6.80
N ASN A 231 -23.85 -14.67 -7.36
CA ASN A 231 -22.66 -15.50 -7.32
C ASN A 231 -21.50 -14.88 -8.12
N ILE A 232 -21.74 -14.37 -9.33
CA ILE A 232 -20.73 -13.68 -10.13
C ILE A 232 -20.23 -12.43 -9.40
N SER A 233 -21.14 -11.64 -8.82
CA SER A 233 -20.78 -10.45 -8.06
C SER A 233 -19.94 -10.80 -6.83
N SER A 234 -20.29 -11.87 -6.10
CA SER A 234 -19.53 -12.36 -4.95
C SER A 234 -18.10 -12.75 -5.33
N ILE A 235 -17.92 -13.47 -6.45
CA ILE A 235 -16.61 -13.84 -7.01
C ILE A 235 -15.80 -12.60 -7.37
N LEU A 236 -16.41 -11.63 -8.07
CA LEU A 236 -15.75 -10.38 -8.43
C LEU A 236 -15.35 -9.58 -7.19
N ASN A 237 -16.21 -9.49 -6.17
CA ASN A 237 -15.84 -8.82 -4.92
C ASN A 237 -14.63 -9.50 -4.23
N ALA A 238 -14.58 -10.83 -4.23
CA ALA A 238 -13.46 -11.58 -3.70
C ALA A 238 -12.15 -11.34 -4.48
N LEU A 239 -12.22 -11.26 -5.81
CA LEU A 239 -11.09 -10.84 -6.64
C LEU A 239 -10.65 -9.39 -6.33
N GLY A 240 -11.59 -8.51 -6.03
CA GLY A 240 -11.32 -7.14 -5.57
C GLY A 240 -10.56 -7.12 -4.23
N ILE A 241 -10.93 -7.98 -3.29
CA ILE A 241 -10.21 -8.15 -2.01
C ILE A 241 -8.79 -8.68 -2.25
N ILE A 242 -8.61 -9.66 -3.13
CA ILE A 242 -7.27 -10.16 -3.51
C ILE A 242 -6.43 -9.04 -4.16
N ALA A 243 -7.02 -8.25 -5.05
CA ALA A 243 -6.35 -7.10 -5.67
C ALA A 243 -5.94 -6.05 -4.64
N LEU A 244 -6.80 -5.78 -3.64
CA LEU A 244 -6.48 -4.90 -2.52
C LEU A 244 -5.32 -5.45 -1.67
N ALA A 245 -5.21 -6.77 -1.53
CA ALA A 245 -4.17 -7.38 -0.71
C ALA A 245 -2.75 -7.20 -1.30
N PHE A 246 -2.62 -7.12 -2.62
CA PHE A 246 -1.34 -6.87 -3.29
C PHE A 246 -0.97 -5.38 -3.43
N ARG A 247 -1.76 -4.50 -2.81
CA ARG A 247 -1.55 -3.07 -2.78
C ARG A 247 -0.33 -2.72 -1.93
N GLY A 248 0.63 -1.99 -2.49
CA GLY A 248 1.82 -1.48 -1.76
C GLY A 248 3.10 -1.35 -2.57
N HIS A 249 3.18 -2.03 -3.71
CA HIS A 249 4.28 -1.93 -4.67
C HIS A 249 4.24 -0.64 -5.51
N ASN A 250 3.23 0.21 -5.38
CA ASN A 250 3.26 1.52 -6.04
C ASN A 250 4.25 2.48 -5.37
N VAL A 251 4.67 2.17 -4.14
CA VAL A 251 5.74 2.87 -3.41
C VAL A 251 7.12 2.31 -3.80
N ILE A 252 7.18 1.33 -4.72
CA ILE A 252 8.42 0.61 -5.02
C ILE A 252 9.45 1.50 -5.70
N LEU A 253 9.01 2.48 -6.49
CA LEU A 253 9.89 3.46 -7.12
C LEU A 253 10.44 4.44 -6.09
N GLU A 254 9.61 4.84 -5.14
CA GLU A 254 9.98 5.70 -4.02
C GLU A 254 10.96 4.98 -3.07
N ILE A 255 10.74 3.69 -2.78
CA ILE A 255 11.67 2.83 -2.03
C ILE A 255 12.97 2.67 -2.82
N GLN A 256 12.90 2.33 -4.11
CA GLN A 256 14.07 2.20 -4.97
C GLN A 256 14.84 3.51 -5.05
N GLY A 257 14.16 4.66 -5.02
CA GLY A 257 14.71 6.02 -5.00
C GLY A 257 15.69 6.29 -3.85
N THR A 258 15.59 5.55 -2.74
CA THR A 258 16.46 5.68 -1.56
C THR A 258 17.81 4.96 -1.70
N LEU A 259 17.95 4.06 -2.69
CA LEU A 259 19.18 3.31 -2.91
C LEU A 259 20.25 4.14 -3.64
N PRO A 260 21.55 3.96 -3.32
CA PRO A 260 22.62 4.54 -4.12
C PRO A 260 22.60 3.94 -5.53
N SER A 261 22.79 4.78 -6.55
CA SER A 261 22.92 4.39 -7.95
C SER A 261 24.14 5.07 -8.56
N GLY A 262 24.81 4.41 -9.50
CA GLY A 262 25.83 5.04 -10.33
C GLY A 262 25.96 4.37 -11.70
N PRO A 263 26.72 4.97 -12.63
CA PRO A 263 26.82 4.49 -14.02
C PRO A 263 27.29 3.02 -14.15
N LYS A 264 28.10 2.55 -13.19
CA LYS A 264 28.63 1.18 -13.13
C LYS A 264 27.80 0.23 -12.23
N HIS A 265 26.96 0.77 -11.34
CA HIS A 265 26.17 0.04 -10.35
C HIS A 265 24.71 0.56 -10.32
N PRO A 266 23.84 0.05 -11.21
CA PRO A 266 22.46 0.52 -11.31
C PRO A 266 21.58 0.01 -10.15
N SER A 267 20.61 0.83 -9.71
CA SER A 267 19.77 0.54 -8.53
C SER A 267 18.84 -0.66 -8.70
N TYR A 268 18.58 -1.11 -9.94
CA TYR A 268 17.72 -2.27 -10.18
C TYR A 268 18.33 -3.59 -9.69
N LYS A 269 19.67 -3.70 -9.60
CA LYS A 269 20.35 -4.92 -9.14
C LYS A 269 20.06 -5.24 -7.66
N PRO A 270 20.29 -4.32 -6.70
CA PRO A 270 19.90 -4.52 -5.31
C PRO A 270 18.37 -4.66 -5.17
N MET A 271 17.59 -3.90 -5.95
CA MET A 271 16.13 -3.99 -5.91
C MET A 271 15.61 -5.38 -6.32
N ARG A 272 16.17 -5.99 -7.37
CA ARG A 272 15.82 -7.34 -7.81
C ARG A 272 16.14 -8.40 -6.75
N LYS A 273 17.22 -8.24 -5.99
CA LYS A 273 17.56 -9.11 -4.85
C LYS A 273 16.61 -8.93 -3.68
N ALA A 274 16.02 -7.74 -3.51
CA ALA A 274 15.06 -7.46 -2.46
C ALA A 274 13.64 -7.98 -2.79
N VAL A 275 13.26 -7.96 -4.08
CA VAL A 275 11.96 -8.45 -4.57
C VAL A 275 11.90 -9.97 -4.66
N VAL A 276 13.01 -10.63 -5.00
CA VAL A 276 13.12 -12.10 -5.01
C VAL A 276 13.72 -12.52 -3.67
N PRO A 277 12.92 -12.95 -2.68
CA PRO A 277 13.45 -13.41 -1.41
C PRO A 277 14.39 -14.59 -1.68
N TYR A 278 15.70 -14.37 -1.52
CA TYR A 278 16.69 -15.44 -1.59
C TYR A 278 16.36 -16.41 -0.47
N ASN A 279 15.89 -17.60 -0.86
CA ASN A 279 15.65 -18.80 -0.07
C ASN A 279 15.97 -18.70 1.43
N GLY A 280 14.94 -18.71 2.29
CA GLY A 280 15.08 -19.26 3.64
C GLY A 280 14.68 -18.41 4.86
N GLY A 281 14.29 -17.14 4.70
CA GLY A 281 13.96 -16.28 5.86
C GLY A 281 12.68 -16.65 6.63
N LEU A 282 11.71 -17.30 5.96
CA LEU A 282 10.45 -17.71 6.58
C LEU A 282 10.55 -19.10 7.27
N LEU A 283 11.52 -19.92 6.86
CA LEU A 283 11.76 -21.27 7.39
C LEU A 283 12.63 -21.26 8.67
N SER A 284 13.50 -20.26 8.87
CA SER A 284 14.34 -20.18 10.08
C SER A 284 13.62 -19.56 11.30
N ALA A 285 12.48 -18.88 11.10
CA ALA A 285 11.57 -18.49 12.18
C ALA A 285 10.63 -19.65 12.62
N PHE A 286 10.56 -20.71 11.80
CA PHE A 286 9.68 -21.87 11.98
C PHE A 286 10.13 -22.79 13.13
N SER A 287 11.40 -22.69 13.58
CA SER A 287 11.96 -23.59 14.59
C SER A 287 11.87 -23.10 16.04
N LYS A 288 11.35 -21.88 16.30
CA LYS A 288 11.53 -21.24 17.62
C LYS A 288 10.27 -20.99 18.45
N ILE A 289 9.09 -21.41 18.00
CA ILE A 289 7.84 -21.13 18.74
C ILE A 289 6.96 -22.38 18.77
N HIS A 290 7.18 -23.23 19.77
CA HIS A 290 6.19 -24.20 20.24
C HIS A 290 5.50 -23.61 21.47
N GLY A 291 4.16 -23.64 21.52
CA GLY A 291 3.41 -23.18 22.68
C GLY A 291 1.91 -23.49 22.62
N HIS A 292 1.46 -24.18 23.68
CA HIS A 292 0.13 -24.70 23.97
C HIS A 292 -0.85 -23.62 24.49
N ASN A 293 -2.16 -23.83 24.29
CA ASN A 293 -3.34 -23.16 24.87
C ASN A 293 -3.31 -21.63 25.09
N THR A 294 -4.15 -20.92 24.32
CA THR A 294 -4.18 -19.45 24.23
C THR A 294 -4.77 -18.76 25.48
N SER A 295 -3.95 -17.97 26.17
CA SER A 295 -4.34 -17.14 27.32
C SER A 295 -4.79 -15.73 26.91
N LYS A 296 -5.49 -14.99 27.80
CA LYS A 296 -5.84 -13.57 27.58
C LYS A 296 -4.60 -12.70 27.26
N LEU A 297 -3.49 -12.99 27.93
CA LEU A 297 -2.20 -12.32 27.75
C LEU A 297 -1.65 -12.51 26.33
N THR A 298 -1.83 -13.71 25.77
CA THR A 298 -1.38 -14.05 24.42
C THR A 298 -2.14 -13.26 23.35
N MET A 299 -3.46 -13.12 23.48
CA MET A 299 -4.26 -12.30 22.56
C MET A 299 -3.93 -10.80 22.68
N GLY A 300 -3.72 -10.31 23.91
CA GLY A 300 -3.23 -8.95 24.14
C GLY A 300 -1.90 -8.67 23.43
N PHE A 301 -0.97 -9.63 23.49
CA PHE A 301 0.33 -9.51 22.81
C PHE A 301 0.19 -9.48 21.28
N VAL A 302 -0.70 -10.29 20.69
CA VAL A 302 -1.00 -10.24 19.25
C VAL A 302 -1.53 -8.86 18.85
N TYR A 303 -2.48 -8.30 19.60
CA TYR A 303 -3.01 -6.97 19.30
C TYR A 303 -1.94 -5.88 19.39
N LEU A 304 -1.02 -5.97 20.36
CA LEU A 304 0.10 -5.03 20.48
C LEU A 304 1.05 -5.14 19.27
N ILE A 305 1.37 -6.34 18.82
CA ILE A 305 2.22 -6.55 17.63
C ILE A 305 1.54 -5.96 16.38
N VAL A 306 0.24 -6.24 16.19
CA VAL A 306 -0.55 -5.70 15.07
C VAL A 306 -0.60 -4.17 15.13
N LEU A 307 -0.74 -3.59 16.32
CA LEU A 307 -0.76 -2.15 16.52
C LEU A 307 0.58 -1.49 16.13
N VAL A 308 1.70 -2.09 16.54
CA VAL A 308 3.04 -1.62 16.15
C VAL A 308 3.21 -1.73 14.64
N ASN A 309 2.79 -2.84 14.01
CA ASN A 309 2.81 -2.97 12.56
C ASN A 309 1.99 -1.86 11.88
N CYS A 310 0.76 -1.58 12.35
CA CYS A 310 -0.08 -0.50 11.81
C CYS A 310 0.60 0.87 11.88
N LEU A 311 1.24 1.19 13.01
CA LEU A 311 1.98 2.45 13.17
C LEU A 311 3.16 2.53 12.20
N CYS A 312 3.91 1.44 12.03
CA CYS A 312 5.04 1.38 11.11
C CYS A 312 4.59 1.51 9.65
N THR A 313 3.56 0.76 9.24
CA THR A 313 3.00 0.82 7.90
C THR A 313 2.43 2.20 7.59
N PHE A 314 1.82 2.88 8.57
CA PHE A 314 1.33 4.26 8.38
C PHE A 314 2.46 5.19 7.95
N GLN A 315 3.65 5.06 8.54
CA GLN A 315 4.80 5.90 8.17
C GLN A 315 5.25 5.63 6.73
N VAL A 316 5.30 4.36 6.31
CA VAL A 316 5.70 3.99 4.94
C VAL A 316 4.76 4.59 3.90
N TYR A 317 3.45 4.50 4.13
CA TYR A 317 2.46 5.05 3.19
C TYR A 317 2.37 6.58 3.25
N ALA A 318 2.61 7.22 4.41
CA ALA A 318 2.53 8.67 4.53
C ALA A 318 3.70 9.40 3.83
N VAL A 319 4.88 8.77 3.71
CA VAL A 319 6.09 9.37 3.10
C VAL A 319 5.85 9.88 1.67
N PRO A 320 5.27 9.11 0.73
CA PRO A 320 4.90 9.61 -0.59
C PRO A 320 4.01 10.87 -0.57
N VAL A 321 3.10 11.00 0.41
CA VAL A 321 2.23 12.18 0.50
C VAL A 321 3.00 13.37 1.02
N PHE A 322 3.81 13.19 2.07
CA PHE A 322 4.68 14.24 2.58
C PHE A 322 5.63 14.74 1.52
N ASP A 323 6.23 13.83 0.75
CA ASP A 323 7.15 14.16 -0.33
C ASP A 323 6.46 14.94 -1.47
N ASN A 324 5.23 14.55 -1.86
CA ASN A 324 4.45 15.30 -2.85
C ASN A 324 4.00 16.68 -2.34
N LEU A 325 3.62 16.80 -1.07
CA LEU A 325 3.24 18.08 -0.45
C LEU A 325 4.45 19.02 -0.34
N GLU A 326 5.60 18.51 0.11
CA GLU A 326 6.85 19.26 0.18
C GLU A 326 7.33 19.68 -1.22
N LEU A 327 7.24 18.80 -2.23
CA LEU A 327 7.53 19.12 -3.63
C LEU A 327 6.68 20.29 -4.14
N ARG A 328 5.39 20.31 -3.81
CA ARG A 328 4.50 21.40 -4.22
C ARG A 328 4.84 22.71 -3.53
N TYR A 329 5.29 22.65 -2.27
CA TYR A 329 5.78 23.82 -1.54
C TYR A 329 7.08 24.37 -2.14
N THR A 330 8.09 23.51 -2.33
CA THR A 330 9.41 23.91 -2.86
C THR A 330 9.31 24.42 -4.30
N ALA A 331 8.42 23.84 -5.12
CA ALA A 331 8.16 24.33 -6.47
C ALA A 331 7.58 25.75 -6.49
N ARG A 332 6.73 26.11 -5.51
CA ARG A 332 6.13 27.45 -5.42
C ARG A 332 7.04 28.48 -4.77
N LYS A 333 7.73 28.10 -3.69
CA LYS A 333 8.55 29.02 -2.88
C LYS A 333 10.02 29.06 -3.29
N LYS A 334 10.48 28.13 -4.15
CA LYS A 334 11.88 27.97 -4.60
C LYS A 334 12.91 27.92 -3.46
N GLN A 335 12.47 27.48 -2.27
CA GLN A 335 13.27 27.40 -1.05
C GLN A 335 13.00 26.07 -0.35
N ARG A 336 13.96 25.65 0.49
CA ARG A 336 13.83 24.45 1.34
C ARG A 336 12.62 24.60 2.27
N CYS A 337 11.87 23.51 2.47
CA CYS A 337 10.75 23.49 3.40
C CYS A 337 11.27 23.68 4.84
N PRO A 338 10.88 24.75 5.55
CA PRO A 338 11.31 24.96 6.93
C PRO A 338 10.63 23.94 7.85
N GLY A 339 11.28 23.59 8.97
CA GLY A 339 10.82 22.52 9.87
C GLY A 339 9.38 22.70 10.37
N TRP A 340 8.95 23.93 10.66
CA TRP A 340 7.59 24.21 11.10
C TRP A 340 6.54 23.96 10.00
N VAL A 341 6.86 24.22 8.72
CA VAL A 341 5.97 23.88 7.59
C VAL A 341 5.89 22.37 7.43
N ARG A 342 7.01 21.65 7.56
CA ARG A 342 7.03 20.18 7.53
C ARG A 342 6.14 19.59 8.63
N THR A 343 6.24 20.08 9.86
CA THR A 343 5.35 19.68 10.96
C THR A 343 3.89 20.02 10.65
N GLY A 344 3.61 21.24 10.15
CA GLY A 344 2.28 21.65 9.75
C GLY A 344 1.65 20.76 8.67
N LEU A 345 2.40 20.41 7.63
CA LEU A 345 1.95 19.51 6.56
C LEU A 345 1.66 18.10 7.08
N ARG A 346 2.48 17.59 8.00
CA ARG A 346 2.29 16.26 8.63
C ARG A 346 1.04 16.22 9.52
N VAL A 347 0.84 17.25 10.34
CA VAL A 347 -0.37 17.41 11.17
C VAL A 347 -1.62 17.57 10.31
N PHE A 348 -1.54 18.38 9.25
CA PHE A 348 -2.64 18.57 8.31
C PHE A 348 -3.06 17.26 7.65
N PHE A 349 -2.11 16.49 7.12
CA PHE A 349 -2.40 15.20 6.50
C PHE A 349 -2.95 14.18 7.51
N GLY A 350 -2.34 14.07 8.69
CA GLY A 350 -2.82 13.18 9.75
C GLY A 350 -4.23 13.52 10.22
N GLY A 351 -4.53 14.82 10.38
CA GLY A 351 -5.86 15.31 10.72
C GLY A 351 -6.88 15.04 9.61
N LEU A 352 -6.52 15.24 8.34
CA LEU A 352 -7.38 14.89 7.21
C LEU A 352 -7.68 13.39 7.16
N ALA A 353 -6.67 12.53 7.35
CA ALA A 353 -6.85 11.08 7.38
C ALA A 353 -7.74 10.63 8.56
N PHE A 354 -7.61 11.28 9.72
CA PHE A 354 -8.49 11.06 10.87
C PHE A 354 -9.94 11.46 10.58
N LEU A 355 -10.17 12.63 9.99
CA LEU A 355 -11.52 13.07 9.61
C LEU A 355 -12.17 12.08 8.63
N ILE A 356 -11.41 11.59 7.66
CA ILE A 356 -11.88 10.55 6.73
C ILE A 356 -12.19 9.25 7.48
N ALA A 357 -11.33 8.83 8.43
CA ALA A 357 -11.54 7.62 9.22
C ALA A 357 -12.82 7.69 10.09
N VAL A 358 -13.10 8.86 10.70
CA VAL A 358 -14.31 9.08 11.52
C VAL A 358 -15.56 9.25 10.66
N ALA A 359 -15.46 9.92 9.51
CA ALA A 359 -16.58 10.09 8.58
C ALA A 359 -16.96 8.75 7.93
N PHE A 360 -15.98 7.91 7.58
CA PHE A 360 -16.18 6.66 6.86
C PHE A 360 -15.58 5.44 7.61
N PRO A 361 -16.08 5.09 8.81
CA PRO A 361 -15.55 3.98 9.59
C PRO A 361 -15.78 2.60 8.94
N PHE A 362 -16.68 2.57 7.96
CA PHE A 362 -16.98 1.40 7.13
C PHE A 362 -16.04 1.24 5.93
N LEU A 363 -14.95 2.02 5.79
CA LEU A 363 -14.01 1.88 4.65
C LEU A 363 -13.50 0.44 4.44
N GLY A 364 -13.44 -0.38 5.49
CA GLY A 364 -13.15 -1.81 5.37
C GLY A 364 -14.17 -2.59 4.53
N SER A 365 -15.46 -2.24 4.59
CA SER A 365 -16.52 -2.84 3.75
C SER A 365 -16.40 -2.47 2.28
N LEU A 366 -15.75 -1.33 1.98
CA LEU A 366 -15.45 -0.89 0.61
C LEU A 366 -14.18 -1.54 0.04
N ALA A 367 -13.57 -2.48 0.75
CA ALA A 367 -12.34 -3.17 0.31
C ALA A 367 -12.40 -3.70 -1.13
N PRO A 368 -13.47 -4.37 -1.60
CA PRO A 368 -13.57 -4.81 -3.00
C PRO A 368 -13.54 -3.65 -4.00
N LEU A 369 -14.28 -2.57 -3.70
CA LEU A 369 -14.35 -1.37 -4.54
C LEU A 369 -12.99 -0.66 -4.61
N ILE A 370 -12.32 -0.49 -3.46
CA ILE A 370 -10.99 0.12 -3.36
C ILE A 370 -9.96 -0.72 -4.11
N GLY A 371 -10.03 -2.05 -4.00
CA GLY A 371 -9.20 -2.98 -4.77
C GLY A 371 -9.41 -2.82 -6.27
N GLY A 372 -10.66 -2.76 -6.72
CA GLY A 372 -11.01 -2.53 -8.13
C GLY A 372 -10.46 -1.21 -8.68
N ILE A 373 -10.62 -0.10 -7.96
CA ILE A 373 -10.14 1.23 -8.37
C ILE A 373 -8.60 1.29 -8.41
N THR A 374 -7.92 0.56 -7.54
CA THR A 374 -6.46 0.59 -7.44
C THR A 374 -5.77 -0.42 -8.36
N LEU A 375 -6.49 -1.41 -8.87
CA LEU A 375 -5.96 -2.45 -9.78
C LEU A 375 -5.24 -1.89 -11.03
N PRO A 376 -5.76 -0.85 -11.73
CA PRO A 376 -5.06 -0.28 -12.88
C PRO A 376 -3.68 0.26 -12.53
N LEU A 377 -3.56 0.93 -11.39
CA LEU A 377 -2.31 1.52 -10.92
C LEU A 377 -1.24 0.44 -10.68
N THR A 378 -1.68 -0.69 -10.14
CA THR A 378 -0.82 -1.78 -9.70
C THR A 378 -0.41 -2.74 -10.81
N LEU A 379 -1.38 -3.14 -11.65
CA LEU A 379 -1.20 -4.24 -12.60
C LEU A 379 -1.25 -3.80 -14.08
N ALA A 380 -1.98 -2.73 -14.42
CA ALA A 380 -2.18 -2.32 -15.81
C ALA A 380 -1.20 -1.24 -16.27
N TYR A 381 -1.05 -0.18 -15.48
CA TYR A 381 -0.23 0.98 -15.85
C TYR A 381 1.25 0.63 -16.07
N PRO A 382 1.92 -0.20 -15.24
CA PRO A 382 3.30 -0.59 -15.50
C PRO A 382 3.50 -1.24 -16.88
N CYS A 383 2.54 -2.05 -17.33
CA CYS A 383 2.57 -2.67 -18.66
C CYS A 383 2.47 -1.62 -19.78
N PHE A 384 1.55 -0.66 -19.66
CA PHE A 384 1.44 0.44 -20.64
C PHE A 384 2.62 1.41 -20.62
N MET A 385 3.18 1.68 -19.43
CA MET A 385 4.40 2.48 -19.29
C MET A 385 5.58 1.78 -19.99
N TRP A 386 5.71 0.47 -19.83
CA TRP A 386 6.73 -0.32 -20.52
C TRP A 386 6.62 -0.21 -22.03
N LEU A 387 5.42 -0.40 -22.58
CA LEU A 387 5.17 -0.26 -24.02
C LEU A 387 5.53 1.14 -24.55
N SER A 388 5.14 2.17 -23.81
CA SER A 388 5.34 3.57 -24.21
C SER A 388 6.82 3.99 -24.17
N MET A 389 7.55 3.53 -23.16
CA MET A 389 8.95 3.94 -22.94
C MET A 389 9.96 3.06 -23.68
N LYS A 390 9.78 1.74 -23.69
CA LYS A 390 10.73 0.81 -24.34
C LYS A 390 10.45 0.58 -25.82
N LYS A 391 9.24 0.90 -26.30
CA LYS A 391 8.82 0.75 -27.70
C LYS A 391 9.25 -0.60 -28.31
N PRO A 392 8.88 -1.74 -27.71
CA PRO A 392 9.23 -3.05 -28.24
C PRO A 392 8.62 -3.26 -29.63
N ARG A 393 9.19 -4.19 -30.42
CA ARG A 393 8.70 -4.51 -31.78
C ARG A 393 7.19 -4.78 -31.76
N PRO A 394 6.39 -4.10 -32.59
CA PRO A 394 4.95 -4.35 -32.70
C PRO A 394 4.70 -5.82 -33.01
N ASN A 395 3.67 -6.41 -32.39
CA ASN A 395 3.30 -7.82 -32.52
C ASN A 395 4.34 -8.84 -32.04
N GLY A 396 5.42 -8.40 -31.37
CA GLY A 396 6.35 -9.30 -30.69
C GLY A 396 5.75 -9.89 -29.40
N ALA A 397 6.26 -11.02 -28.92
CA ALA A 397 5.75 -11.70 -27.72
C ALA A 397 5.69 -10.79 -26.48
N VAL A 398 6.72 -9.96 -26.25
CA VAL A 398 6.76 -9.00 -25.13
C VAL A 398 5.75 -7.88 -25.29
N TRP A 399 5.49 -7.46 -26.54
CA TRP A 399 4.48 -6.44 -26.83
C TRP A 399 3.08 -6.98 -26.57
N SER A 400 2.75 -8.15 -27.12
CA SER A 400 1.45 -8.81 -26.95
C SER A 400 1.16 -9.16 -25.48
N LEU A 401 2.17 -9.62 -24.74
CA LEU A 401 2.01 -9.93 -23.31
C LEU A 401 1.71 -8.69 -22.48
N ASN A 402 2.45 -7.58 -22.67
CA ASN A 402 2.20 -6.35 -21.93
C ASN A 402 0.87 -5.69 -22.33
N LEU A 403 0.52 -5.71 -23.61
CA LEU A 403 -0.75 -5.17 -24.07
C LEU A 403 -1.92 -6.01 -23.53
N GLY A 404 -1.82 -7.33 -23.60
CA GLY A 404 -2.82 -8.26 -23.09
C GLY A 404 -3.03 -8.11 -21.58
N LEU A 405 -1.96 -8.14 -20.79
CA LEU A 405 -2.04 -7.92 -19.33
C LEU A 405 -2.59 -6.53 -19.00
N GLY A 406 -2.10 -5.48 -19.68
CA GLY A 406 -2.59 -4.11 -19.49
C GLY A 406 -4.10 -3.99 -19.74
N CYS A 407 -4.58 -4.44 -20.89
CA CYS A 407 -6.00 -4.41 -21.24
C CYS A 407 -6.84 -5.28 -20.31
N PHE A 408 -6.39 -6.49 -20.00
CA PHE A 408 -7.06 -7.38 -19.05
C PHE A 408 -7.19 -6.72 -17.67
N GLY A 409 -6.16 -6.03 -17.19
CA GLY A 409 -6.21 -5.29 -15.92
C GLY A 409 -7.23 -4.16 -15.93
N ILE A 410 -7.35 -3.39 -17.02
CA ILE A 410 -8.37 -2.34 -17.13
C ILE A 410 -9.78 -2.92 -17.14
N VAL A 411 -10.02 -3.97 -17.95
CA VAL A 411 -11.33 -4.62 -18.04
C VAL A 411 -11.71 -5.24 -16.70
N LEU A 412 -10.78 -5.95 -16.06
CA LEU A 412 -10.99 -6.53 -14.74
C LEU A 412 -11.32 -5.45 -13.72
N SER A 413 -10.56 -4.34 -13.67
CA SER A 413 -10.85 -3.21 -12.79
C SER A 413 -12.27 -2.67 -12.96
N LEU A 414 -12.73 -2.47 -14.19
CA LEU A 414 -14.09 -2.00 -14.46
C LEU A 414 -15.14 -3.00 -13.96
N LEU A 415 -14.94 -4.29 -14.21
CA LEU A 415 -15.85 -5.35 -13.74
C LEU A 415 -15.91 -5.40 -12.21
N LEU A 416 -14.76 -5.29 -11.53
CA LEU A 416 -14.67 -5.26 -10.07
C LEU A 416 -15.40 -4.06 -9.47
N VAL A 417 -15.23 -2.87 -10.06
CA VAL A 417 -15.89 -1.64 -9.60
C VAL A 417 -17.39 -1.72 -9.79
N VAL A 418 -17.86 -2.21 -10.93
CA VAL A 418 -19.29 -2.39 -11.21
C VAL A 418 -19.90 -3.42 -10.26
N ALA A 419 -19.26 -4.57 -10.04
CA ALA A 419 -19.76 -5.60 -9.13
C ALA A 419 -19.80 -5.13 -7.67
N ALA A 420 -18.75 -4.44 -7.22
CA ALA A 420 -18.73 -3.85 -5.88
C ALA A 420 -19.82 -2.78 -5.72
N GLY A 421 -20.01 -1.92 -6.73
CA GLY A 421 -21.08 -0.93 -6.75
C GLY A 421 -22.47 -1.55 -6.72
N TRP A 422 -22.70 -2.60 -7.50
CA TRP A 422 -23.96 -3.36 -7.51
C TRP A 422 -24.25 -3.98 -6.15
N THR A 423 -23.23 -4.61 -5.54
CA THR A 423 -23.37 -5.26 -4.22
C THR A 423 -23.70 -4.23 -3.13
N LEU A 424 -23.12 -3.04 -3.20
CA LEU A 424 -23.41 -1.94 -2.28
C LEU A 424 -24.81 -1.37 -2.50
N ALA A 425 -25.29 -1.34 -3.74
CA ALA A 425 -26.64 -0.87 -4.06
C ALA A 425 -27.71 -1.87 -3.61
N ASP A 426 -27.47 -3.17 -3.79
CA ASP A 426 -28.41 -4.24 -3.50
C ASP A 426 -28.48 -4.57 -1.99
N LYS A 427 -27.33 -4.81 -1.35
CA LYS A 427 -27.27 -5.15 0.08
C LYS A 427 -27.42 -3.94 1.00
N GLY A 428 -27.40 -2.74 0.43
CA GLY A 428 -27.26 -1.49 1.16
C GLY A 428 -25.88 -1.35 1.81
N LEU A 429 -25.57 -0.12 2.19
CA LEU A 429 -24.40 0.19 2.99
C LEU A 429 -24.90 0.64 4.36
N ASP A 430 -24.55 -0.09 5.42
CA ASP A 430 -24.72 0.36 6.81
C ASP A 430 -23.72 1.50 7.08
N ALA A 431 -24.04 2.66 6.50
CA ALA A 431 -23.22 3.84 6.52
C ALA A 431 -23.42 4.55 7.86
N ASN A 432 -22.77 4.03 8.90
CA ASN A 432 -22.69 4.66 10.21
C ASN A 432 -21.73 5.86 10.17
N PHE A 433 -22.08 6.88 9.37
CA PHE A 433 -21.33 8.12 9.27
C PHE A 433 -21.18 8.75 10.65
N PHE A 434 -19.94 9.08 11.04
CA PHE A 434 -19.62 9.68 12.34
C PHE A 434 -19.99 8.83 13.57
N LYS A 435 -20.27 7.54 13.39
CA LYS A 435 -20.47 6.55 14.47
C LYS A 435 -19.47 5.38 14.30
N PRO A 436 -18.16 5.64 14.53
CA PRO A 436 -17.08 4.68 14.30
C PRO A 436 -17.06 3.43 15.18
#